data_AF-A0A9P0KIC8-F1
#
_entry.id   AF-A0A9P0KIC8-F1
#
_cell.length_a   1.000
_cell.length_b   1.000
_cell.length_c   1.000
_cell.angle_alpha   90.00
_cell.angle_beta   90.00
_cell.angle_gamma   90.00
#
_symmetry.space_group_name_H-M   'P 1'
#
loop_
_entity.id
_entity.type
_entity.pdbx_description
1 polymer ?
#
loop_
_entity_poly.entity_id
_entity_poly.type
_entity_poly.pdbx_seq_one_letter_code
_entity_poly.pdbx_strand_id
1 'polypeptide(L)'
;MMFVFERMYLNRCSQQTFRKLRANAKKNYSISRGLELHADRIMSMAQERGHPSLVRTPFFSTDEKEEFMAIFPDIIKDLTKNNQYADISEVNERIGKLLEYNLLKCRKTWGLWATVSYKMFENPETLTAANVKLANILTWCVQMWRGAFTIFDDLMDNSEFRYGHPCWHRMEDVGIAAANDGWLMDSCIYTLLHKHFGDKKCYRHITDVFRDITTKATMGQALDMMCKNRDGTPRLENFNMDRYNTIAKYKTGPAHTYLPVATGMYFANRYDPEERQHVERICIDLGMFYQKQVTVWSYQFIVFLSAIDTPLIQRDSTKWV
;
A
#
# COMPACT_ATOMS: atom_id res chain seq x y z
N MET A 1 -16.86 11.39 4.60
CA MET A 1 -16.14 10.25 3.99
C MET A 1 -16.16 10.32 2.46
N MET A 2 -17.30 10.24 1.77
CA MET A 2 -17.35 10.21 0.27
C MET A 2 -16.70 11.43 -0.43
N PHE A 3 -16.93 12.65 0.04
CA PHE A 3 -16.27 13.88 -0.46
C PHE A 3 -14.77 13.96 -0.16
N VAL A 4 -14.32 13.27 0.89
CA VAL A 4 -12.92 13.15 1.28
C VAL A 4 -12.22 12.16 0.33
N PHE A 5 -12.93 11.11 -0.09
CA PHE A 5 -12.46 10.12 -1.06
C PHE A 5 -12.37 10.68 -2.49
N GLU A 6 -13.34 11.45 -2.96
CA GLU A 6 -13.32 12.03 -4.32
C GLU A 6 -12.11 12.96 -4.56
N ARG A 7 -11.64 13.65 -3.51
CA ARG A 7 -10.45 14.52 -3.54
C ARG A 7 -9.11 13.78 -3.53
N MET A 8 -9.04 12.52 -3.08
CA MET A 8 -7.81 11.72 -3.00
C MET A 8 -7.26 11.30 -4.37
N TYR A 9 -8.13 11.15 -5.36
CA TYR A 9 -7.82 10.36 -6.56
C TYR A 9 -7.25 11.18 -7.74
N LEU A 10 -7.17 12.51 -7.63
CA LEU A 10 -6.78 13.39 -8.74
C LEU A 10 -5.73 14.44 -8.30
N ASN A 11 -4.45 14.09 -8.03
CA ASN A 11 -3.42 15.14 -8.14
C ASN A 11 -1.93 14.77 -8.37
N ARG A 12 -1.32 15.72 -9.08
CA ARG A 12 0.08 16.10 -9.40
C ARG A 12 1.06 15.12 -10.04
N CYS A 13 1.21 13.88 -9.55
CA CYS A 13 2.32 13.05 -10.03
C CYS A 13 2.11 12.59 -11.48
N SER A 14 0.86 12.43 -11.91
CA SER A 14 0.53 12.13 -13.31
C SER A 14 0.79 13.32 -14.22
N GLN A 15 0.25 14.51 -13.96
CA GLN A 15 0.33 15.62 -14.94
C GLN A 15 1.74 16.15 -15.18
N GLN A 16 2.60 16.28 -14.15
CA GLN A 16 3.93 16.86 -14.34
C GLN A 16 4.89 15.84 -14.98
N THR A 17 4.76 14.56 -14.61
CA THR A 17 5.48 13.45 -15.23
C THR A 17 5.00 13.21 -16.66
N PHE A 18 3.68 13.22 -16.91
CA PHE A 18 3.11 13.17 -18.27
C PHE A 18 3.52 14.37 -19.12
N ARG A 19 3.62 15.59 -18.58
CA ARG A 19 4.08 16.76 -19.35
C ARG A 19 5.56 16.64 -19.74
N LYS A 20 6.42 16.18 -18.83
CA LYS A 20 7.84 15.92 -19.12
C LYS A 20 8.03 14.75 -20.10
N LEU A 21 7.23 13.70 -19.97
CA LEU A 21 7.23 12.54 -20.87
C LEU A 21 6.63 12.87 -22.26
N ARG A 22 5.58 13.71 -22.33
CA ARG A 22 4.99 14.24 -23.57
C ARG A 22 5.97 15.12 -24.34
N ALA A 23 6.81 15.89 -23.64
CA ALA A 23 7.88 16.66 -24.25
C ALA A 23 8.97 15.76 -24.88
N ASN A 24 9.24 14.58 -24.29
CA ASN A 24 10.18 13.59 -24.84
C ASN A 24 9.56 12.74 -25.97
N ALA A 25 8.28 12.38 -25.89
CA ALA A 25 7.59 11.59 -26.92
C ALA A 25 7.43 12.33 -28.26
N LYS A 26 7.43 13.67 -28.25
CA LYS A 26 7.43 14.50 -29.47
C LYS A 26 8.65 14.30 -30.39
N LYS A 27 9.71 13.63 -29.92
CA LYS A 27 10.92 13.35 -30.72
C LYS A 27 10.80 12.14 -31.66
N ASN A 28 9.85 11.21 -31.46
CA ASN A 28 9.74 9.99 -32.27
C ASN A 28 8.39 9.92 -33.01
N TYR A 29 8.45 10.17 -34.32
CA TYR A 29 7.31 10.52 -35.16
C TYR A 29 6.74 9.27 -35.88
N SER A 30 5.99 8.43 -35.18
CA SER A 30 5.04 7.49 -35.81
C SER A 30 4.04 6.89 -34.83
N ILE A 31 4.42 6.72 -33.56
CA ILE A 31 3.59 6.17 -32.48
C ILE A 31 2.77 7.27 -31.74
N SER A 32 3.10 8.55 -31.95
CA SER A 32 2.51 9.70 -31.26
C SER A 32 1.01 9.88 -31.49
N ARG A 33 0.49 9.52 -32.68
CA ARG A 33 -0.90 9.86 -33.07
C ARG A 33 -1.97 9.06 -32.32
N GLY A 34 -1.70 7.78 -32.03
CA GLY A 34 -2.62 6.92 -31.26
C GLY A 34 -2.64 7.28 -29.76
N LEU A 35 -1.48 7.65 -29.22
CA LEU A 35 -1.32 8.11 -27.83
C LEU A 35 -1.93 9.51 -27.62
N GLU A 36 -1.81 10.41 -28.60
CA GLU A 36 -2.45 11.73 -28.56
C GLU A 36 -3.98 11.61 -28.57
N LEU A 37 -4.56 10.76 -29.43
CA LEU A 37 -6.00 10.54 -29.48
C LEU A 37 -6.58 9.95 -28.17
N HIS A 38 -5.83 9.07 -27.51
CA HIS A 38 -6.26 8.48 -26.23
C HIS A 38 -6.10 9.47 -25.07
N ALA A 39 -5.00 10.23 -25.04
CA ALA A 39 -4.77 11.28 -24.05
C ALA A 39 -5.80 12.43 -24.19
N ASP A 40 -6.11 12.85 -25.42
CA ASP A 40 -7.08 13.91 -25.67
C ASP A 40 -8.51 13.47 -25.31
N ARG A 41 -8.88 12.20 -25.52
CA ARG A 41 -10.15 11.63 -25.00
C ARG A 41 -10.21 11.62 -23.47
N ILE A 42 -9.12 11.23 -22.78
CA ILE A 42 -9.08 11.25 -21.31
C ILE A 42 -9.19 12.68 -20.78
N MET A 43 -8.54 13.64 -21.46
CA MET A 43 -8.59 15.05 -21.09
C MET A 43 -9.96 15.69 -21.42
N SER A 44 -10.62 15.31 -22.51
CA SER A 44 -11.97 15.78 -22.83
C SER A 44 -13.00 15.22 -21.84
N MET A 45 -12.89 13.95 -21.46
CA MET A 45 -13.73 13.35 -20.41
C MET A 45 -13.56 14.02 -19.04
N ALA A 46 -12.36 14.52 -18.75
CA ALA A 46 -12.09 15.29 -17.53
C ALA A 46 -12.64 16.74 -17.59
N GLN A 47 -12.77 17.31 -18.78
CA GLN A 47 -13.30 18.67 -19.00
C GLN A 47 -14.83 18.70 -19.13
N GLU A 48 -15.43 17.71 -19.78
CA GLU A 48 -16.89 17.58 -19.98
C GLU A 48 -17.66 17.37 -18.67
N ARG A 49 -17.00 16.87 -17.62
CA ARG A 49 -17.64 16.61 -16.31
C ARG A 49 -17.77 17.82 -15.40
N GLY A 50 -17.41 19.03 -15.85
CA GLY A 50 -17.74 20.28 -15.14
C GLY A 50 -17.36 20.31 -13.65
N HIS A 51 -16.36 19.52 -13.21
CA HIS A 51 -16.02 19.46 -11.80
C HIS A 51 -15.41 20.81 -11.41
N PRO A 52 -15.98 21.51 -10.40
CA PRO A 52 -15.38 22.74 -9.89
C PRO A 52 -13.94 22.40 -9.51
N SER A 53 -13.01 23.24 -9.97
CA SER A 53 -11.57 23.10 -9.77
C SER A 53 -11.27 22.52 -8.39
N LEU A 54 -10.93 21.24 -8.34
CA LEU A 54 -10.62 20.52 -7.11
C LEU A 54 -9.50 21.29 -6.42
N VAL A 55 -9.87 22.02 -5.36
CA VAL A 55 -8.96 22.82 -4.55
C VAL A 55 -7.80 21.90 -4.15
N ARG A 56 -6.58 22.33 -4.53
CA ARG A 56 -5.31 21.59 -4.38
C ARG A 56 -4.82 21.53 -2.93
N THR A 57 -5.69 21.25 -1.97
CA THR A 57 -5.27 21.08 -0.58
C THR A 57 -4.64 19.69 -0.43
N PRO A 58 -3.39 19.58 0.06
CA PRO A 58 -2.82 18.29 0.41
C PRO A 58 -3.72 17.60 1.44
N PHE A 59 -3.95 16.29 1.27
CA PHE A 59 -4.81 15.50 2.17
C PHE A 59 -4.32 15.46 3.63
N PHE A 60 -3.01 15.62 3.80
CA PHE A 60 -2.35 15.73 5.11
C PHE A 60 -1.54 17.02 5.12
N SER A 61 -1.51 17.70 6.25
CA SER A 61 -0.63 18.86 6.41
C SER A 61 0.83 18.44 6.28
N THR A 62 1.70 19.41 6.01
CA THR A 62 3.15 19.16 6.03
C THR A 62 3.56 18.67 7.43
N ASP A 63 3.04 19.32 8.46
CA ASP A 63 3.29 19.00 9.87
C ASP A 63 2.90 17.56 10.22
N GLU A 64 1.73 17.07 9.78
CA GLU A 64 1.30 15.69 10.03
C GLU A 64 2.24 14.64 9.41
N LYS A 65 2.82 14.96 8.25
CA LYS A 65 3.81 14.08 7.61
C LYS A 65 5.13 14.12 8.38
N GLU A 66 5.55 15.30 8.83
CA GLU A 66 6.79 15.47 9.59
C GLU A 66 6.69 14.77 10.95
N GLU A 67 5.59 14.93 11.67
CA GLU A 67 5.31 14.22 12.93
C GLU A 67 5.33 12.69 12.77
N PHE A 68 4.69 12.18 11.71
CA PHE A 68 4.70 10.74 11.43
C PHE A 68 6.12 10.23 11.13
N MET A 69 6.89 10.96 10.33
CA MET A 69 8.26 10.60 9.97
C MET A 69 9.21 10.72 11.15
N ALA A 70 9.01 11.69 12.05
CA ALA A 70 9.82 11.90 13.24
C ALA A 70 9.76 10.73 14.23
N ILE A 71 8.74 9.87 14.13
CA ILE A 71 8.60 8.67 14.97
C ILE A 71 9.43 7.49 14.45
N PHE A 72 9.83 7.50 13.17
CA PHE A 72 10.55 6.36 12.58
C PHE A 72 11.86 5.99 13.31
N PRO A 73 12.71 6.95 13.75
CA PRO A 73 13.90 6.62 14.55
C PRO A 73 13.56 5.95 15.89
N ASP A 74 12.46 6.36 16.55
CA ASP A 74 11.99 5.72 17.79
C ASP A 74 11.57 4.27 17.52
N ILE A 75 10.91 4.00 16.38
CA ILE A 75 10.53 2.66 15.96
C ILE A 75 11.75 1.76 15.76
N ILE A 76 12.77 2.25 15.05
CA ILE A 76 14.02 1.49 14.85
C ILE A 76 14.67 1.21 16.20
N LYS A 77 14.76 2.22 17.07
CA LYS A 77 15.32 2.06 18.42
C LYS A 77 14.57 1.00 19.22
N ASP A 78 13.24 1.02 19.18
CA ASP A 78 12.39 0.10 19.92
C ASP A 78 12.57 -1.36 19.48
N LEU A 79 12.86 -1.58 18.20
CA LEU A 79 13.05 -2.91 17.62
C LEU A 79 14.49 -3.43 17.73
N THR A 80 15.49 -2.54 17.74
CA THR A 80 16.91 -2.92 17.63
C THR A 80 17.70 -2.80 18.92
N LYS A 81 17.24 -2.00 19.90
CA LYS A 81 17.96 -1.79 21.17
C LYS A 81 17.35 -2.55 22.35
N ASN A 82 16.65 -3.65 22.10
CA ASN A 82 16.15 -4.50 23.16
C ASN A 82 17.30 -5.37 23.71
N ASN A 83 17.63 -5.21 25.00
CA ASN A 83 18.69 -5.97 25.67
C ASN A 83 18.47 -7.49 25.64
N GLN A 84 17.24 -7.94 25.39
CA GLN A 84 16.89 -9.36 25.30
C GLN A 84 17.61 -10.11 24.17
N TYR A 85 18.05 -9.40 23.12
CA TYR A 85 18.66 -9.97 21.91
C TYR A 85 20.01 -9.32 21.60
N ALA A 86 20.76 -8.93 22.63
CA ALA A 86 22.03 -8.23 22.48
C ALA A 86 23.14 -9.10 21.84
N ASP A 87 23.01 -10.42 21.94
CA ASP A 87 23.92 -11.43 21.38
C ASP A 87 23.74 -11.65 19.87
N ILE A 88 22.67 -11.13 19.26
CA ILE A 88 22.38 -11.21 17.81
C ILE A 88 22.36 -9.84 17.13
N SER A 89 23.37 -9.01 17.40
CA SER A 89 23.47 -7.63 16.88
C SER A 89 23.36 -7.54 15.35
N GLU A 90 23.85 -8.54 14.62
CA GLU A 90 23.75 -8.63 13.15
C GLU A 90 22.29 -8.67 12.67
N VAL A 91 21.40 -9.32 13.42
CA VAL A 91 19.96 -9.36 13.11
C VAL A 91 19.34 -7.98 13.35
N ASN A 92 19.76 -7.27 14.40
CA ASN A 92 19.29 -5.91 14.67
C ASN A 92 19.69 -4.93 13.55
N GLU A 93 20.92 -5.05 13.03
CA GLU A 93 21.36 -4.28 11.86
C GLU A 93 20.53 -4.62 10.60
N ARG A 94 20.25 -5.92 10.39
CA ARG A 94 19.39 -6.38 9.28
C ARG A 94 17.97 -5.80 9.38
N ILE A 95 17.36 -5.78 10.57
CA ILE A 95 16.04 -5.16 10.80
C ILE A 95 16.08 -3.67 10.43
N GLY A 96 17.11 -2.94 10.85
CA GLY A 96 17.29 -1.52 10.51
C GLY A 96 17.28 -1.31 8.99
N LYS A 97 18.16 -2.03 8.27
CA LYS A 97 18.26 -1.94 6.80
C LYS A 97 16.96 -2.34 6.10
N LEU A 98 16.32 -3.42 6.57
CA LEU A 98 15.06 -3.95 6.03
C LEU A 98 13.94 -2.90 6.11
N LEU A 99 13.76 -2.27 7.28
CA LEU A 99 12.71 -1.27 7.51
C LEU A 99 13.00 0.03 6.77
N GLU A 100 14.23 0.54 6.82
CA GLU A 100 14.61 1.77 6.11
C GLU A 100 14.39 1.63 4.60
N TYR A 101 14.88 0.54 4.02
CA TYR A 101 14.79 0.31 2.57
C TYR A 101 13.34 0.21 2.11
N ASN A 102 12.55 -0.65 2.75
CA ASN A 102 11.21 -0.97 2.25
C ASN A 102 10.15 0.07 2.66
N LEU A 103 10.32 0.74 3.80
CA LEU A 103 9.29 1.66 4.30
C LEU A 103 9.55 3.13 3.92
N LEU A 104 10.80 3.59 3.85
CA LEU A 104 11.08 5.00 3.53
C LEU A 104 11.03 5.28 2.02
N LYS A 105 11.30 4.26 1.20
CA LYS A 105 11.22 4.33 -0.27
C LYS A 105 9.81 4.12 -0.81
N CYS A 106 8.86 3.67 0.02
CA CYS A 106 7.48 3.50 -0.39
C CYS A 106 6.71 4.83 -0.52
N ARG A 107 5.53 4.80 -1.17
CA ARG A 107 4.61 5.96 -1.16
C ARG A 107 4.08 6.21 0.25
N LYS A 108 4.63 7.23 0.90
CA LYS A 108 4.32 7.67 2.28
C LYS A 108 2.86 8.08 2.53
N THR A 109 2.09 8.36 1.47
CA THR A 109 0.69 8.84 1.56
C THR A 109 -0.29 7.81 2.12
N TRP A 110 0.07 6.53 2.15
CA TRP A 110 -0.77 5.47 2.71
C TRP A 110 -0.53 5.27 4.21
N GLY A 111 0.68 5.60 4.68
CA GLY A 111 1.07 5.55 6.08
C GLY A 111 0.55 6.70 6.93
N LEU A 112 -0.60 7.28 6.60
CA LEU A 112 -1.26 8.26 7.47
C LEU A 112 -2.76 7.96 7.66
N TRP A 113 -3.26 6.92 6.98
CA TRP A 113 -4.68 6.59 7.03
C TRP A 113 -5.13 6.07 8.39
N ALA A 114 -4.29 5.34 9.12
CA ALA A 114 -4.62 4.89 10.47
C ALA A 114 -4.64 6.04 11.47
N THR A 115 -3.65 6.94 11.44
CA THR A 115 -3.67 8.18 12.24
C THR A 115 -4.89 9.05 11.92
N VAL A 116 -5.20 9.27 10.64
CA VAL A 116 -6.40 10.06 10.27
C VAL A 116 -7.67 9.37 10.72
N SER A 117 -7.76 8.05 10.55
CA SER A 117 -8.92 7.28 11.00
C SER A 117 -9.10 7.42 12.51
N TYR A 118 -8.03 7.28 13.29
CA TYR A 118 -8.06 7.54 14.73
C TYR A 118 -8.58 8.95 15.04
N LYS A 119 -8.02 9.99 14.41
CA LYS A 119 -8.46 11.38 14.59
C LYS A 119 -9.94 11.60 14.24
N MET A 120 -10.50 10.81 13.32
CA MET A 120 -11.89 10.91 12.91
C MET A 120 -12.88 10.23 13.87
N PHE A 121 -12.45 9.15 14.54
CA PHE A 121 -13.33 8.36 15.44
C PHE A 121 -13.23 8.76 16.91
N GLU A 122 -12.11 9.40 17.28
CA GLU A 122 -11.81 9.84 18.64
C GLU A 122 -12.48 11.17 18.97
N ASN A 123 -12.76 11.38 20.26
CA ASN A 123 -13.30 12.64 20.74
C ASN A 123 -12.22 13.74 20.82
N PRO A 124 -12.55 15.03 20.59
CA PRO A 124 -11.56 16.12 20.65
C PRO A 124 -10.79 16.21 21.97
N GLU A 125 -11.41 15.83 23.08
CA GLU A 125 -10.84 15.87 24.43
C GLU A 125 -9.74 14.83 24.65
N THR A 126 -9.81 13.70 23.94
CA THR A 126 -8.87 12.58 24.04
C THR A 126 -7.79 12.62 22.95
N LEU A 127 -7.86 13.58 22.01
CA LEU A 127 -6.85 13.86 20.98
C LEU A 127 -5.61 14.57 21.53
N THR A 128 -4.95 13.93 22.48
CA THR A 128 -3.68 14.39 23.06
C THR A 128 -2.49 14.06 22.15
N ALA A 129 -1.39 14.82 22.28
CA ALA A 129 -0.15 14.54 21.55
C ALA A 129 0.39 13.12 21.83
N ALA A 130 0.21 12.60 23.04
CA ALA A 130 0.58 11.23 23.40
C ALA A 130 -0.22 10.18 22.63
N ASN A 131 -1.54 10.37 22.50
CA ASN A 131 -2.38 9.47 21.73
C ASN A 131 -2.13 9.58 20.22
N VAL A 132 -1.87 10.79 19.71
CA VAL A 132 -1.47 10.97 18.30
C VAL A 132 -0.14 10.27 18.02
N LYS A 133 0.84 10.33 18.95
CA LYS A 133 2.09 9.56 18.83
C LYS A 133 1.81 8.06 18.74
N LEU A 134 0.94 7.52 19.59
CA LEU A 134 0.52 6.11 19.52
C LEU A 134 -0.18 5.79 18.19
N ALA A 135 -1.07 6.65 17.70
CA ALA A 135 -1.72 6.46 16.40
C ALA A 135 -0.71 6.41 15.24
N ASN A 136 0.34 7.23 15.30
CA ASN A 136 1.43 7.19 14.33
C ASN A 136 2.26 5.90 14.43
N ILE A 137 2.52 5.38 15.64
CA ILE A 137 3.17 4.06 15.83
C ILE A 137 2.32 2.94 15.22
N LEU A 138 1.01 2.96 15.48
CA LEU A 138 0.06 2.02 14.88
C LEU A 138 0.05 2.13 13.34
N THR A 139 0.23 3.33 12.82
CA THR A 139 0.32 3.55 11.39
C THR A 139 1.62 3.00 10.79
N TRP A 140 2.75 3.08 11.51
CA TRP A 140 3.97 2.36 11.13
C TRP A 140 3.78 0.84 11.14
N CYS A 141 3.00 0.30 12.08
CA CYS A 141 2.63 -1.13 12.10
C CYS A 141 1.84 -1.53 10.83
N VAL A 142 0.89 -0.71 10.39
CA VAL A 142 0.16 -0.92 9.12
C VAL A 142 1.13 -0.85 7.92
N GLN A 143 2.08 0.08 7.92
CA GLN A 143 3.07 0.20 6.86
C GLN A 143 4.04 -0.99 6.81
N MET A 144 4.46 -1.50 7.97
CA MET A 144 5.25 -2.73 8.09
C MET A 144 4.49 -3.92 7.51
N TRP A 145 3.21 -4.09 7.86
CA TRP A 145 2.40 -5.18 7.30
C TRP A 145 2.36 -5.13 5.76
N ARG A 146 2.12 -3.94 5.20
CA ARG A 146 2.11 -3.75 3.75
C ARG A 146 3.50 -3.99 3.13
N GLY A 147 4.55 -3.56 3.81
CA GLY A 147 5.94 -3.80 3.42
C GLY A 147 6.25 -5.28 3.35
N ALA A 148 5.93 -6.04 4.40
CA ALA A 148 6.10 -7.49 4.47
C ALA A 148 5.36 -8.19 3.33
N PHE A 149 4.06 -7.88 3.14
CA PHE A 149 3.27 -8.44 2.06
C PHE A 149 3.84 -8.10 0.67
N THR A 150 4.39 -6.90 0.50
CA THR A 150 5.03 -6.48 -0.76
C THR A 150 6.33 -7.23 -1.02
N ILE A 151 7.14 -7.50 0.01
CA ILE A 151 8.36 -8.30 -0.13
C ILE A 151 8.01 -9.71 -0.63
N PHE A 152 6.96 -10.32 -0.06
CA PHE A 152 6.45 -11.62 -0.52
C PHE A 152 5.89 -11.55 -1.95
N ASP A 153 5.07 -10.55 -2.27
CA ASP A 153 4.51 -10.33 -3.63
C ASP A 153 5.65 -10.18 -4.66
N ASP A 154 6.64 -9.33 -4.37
CA ASP A 154 7.80 -9.11 -5.24
C ASP A 154 8.60 -10.40 -5.47
N LEU A 155 8.80 -11.20 -4.42
CA LEU A 155 9.53 -12.45 -4.52
C LEU A 155 8.76 -13.50 -5.34
N MET A 156 7.45 -13.67 -5.08
CA MET A 156 6.59 -14.62 -5.83
C MET A 156 6.38 -14.21 -7.29
N ASP A 157 6.28 -12.91 -7.56
CA ASP A 157 6.17 -12.37 -8.91
C ASP A 157 7.52 -12.23 -9.62
N ASN A 158 8.63 -12.53 -8.94
CA ASN A 158 9.99 -12.32 -9.46
C ASN A 158 10.20 -10.88 -9.97
N SER A 159 9.62 -9.89 -9.26
CA SER A 159 9.61 -8.50 -9.67
C SER A 159 11.02 -7.88 -9.63
N GLU A 160 11.32 -6.99 -10.57
CA GLU A 160 12.63 -6.31 -10.62
C GLU A 160 12.64 -5.02 -9.82
N PHE A 161 11.59 -4.20 -9.98
CA PHE A 161 11.53 -2.85 -9.40
C PHE A 161 10.23 -2.58 -8.65
N ARG A 162 10.36 -1.89 -7.52
CA ARG A 162 9.27 -1.37 -6.70
C ARG A 162 9.56 0.10 -6.36
N TYR A 163 8.61 0.98 -6.66
CA TYR A 163 8.74 2.44 -6.45
C TYR A 163 10.00 3.08 -7.08
N GLY A 164 10.49 2.54 -8.20
CA GLY A 164 11.69 3.05 -8.88
C GLY A 164 13.02 2.56 -8.28
N HIS A 165 12.97 1.60 -7.37
CA HIS A 165 14.15 0.95 -6.77
C HIS A 165 14.09 -0.56 -6.98
N PRO A 166 15.23 -1.27 -6.99
CA PRO A 166 15.23 -2.73 -7.03
C PRO A 166 14.38 -3.32 -5.90
N CYS A 167 13.62 -4.38 -6.20
CA CYS A 167 12.89 -5.12 -5.17
C CYS A 167 13.86 -5.67 -4.11
N TRP A 168 13.40 -5.86 -2.87
CA TRP A 168 14.29 -6.26 -1.76
C TRP A 168 15.08 -7.54 -2.05
N HIS A 169 14.45 -8.55 -2.65
CA HIS A 169 15.11 -9.81 -3.04
C HIS A 169 16.14 -9.66 -4.18
N ARG A 170 16.19 -8.50 -4.86
CA ARG A 170 17.18 -8.17 -5.90
C ARG A 170 18.44 -7.52 -5.35
N MET A 171 18.46 -7.18 -4.06
CA MET A 171 19.66 -6.68 -3.41
C MET A 171 20.71 -7.80 -3.33
N GLU A 172 21.97 -7.44 -3.59
CA GLU A 172 23.10 -8.36 -3.69
C GLU A 172 23.26 -9.28 -2.47
N ASP A 173 22.96 -8.77 -1.27
CA ASP A 173 23.11 -9.46 0.01
C ASP A 173 21.81 -10.10 0.55
N VAL A 174 20.74 -10.14 -0.26
CA VAL A 174 19.41 -10.57 0.20
C VAL A 174 18.93 -11.84 -0.50
N GLY A 175 18.71 -11.80 -1.82
CA GLY A 175 18.19 -12.94 -2.57
C GLY A 175 16.94 -13.58 -1.94
N ILE A 176 16.96 -14.92 -1.83
CA ILE A 176 15.86 -15.71 -1.25
C ILE A 176 15.63 -15.44 0.24
N ALA A 177 16.61 -14.91 0.97
CA ALA A 177 16.45 -14.56 2.38
C ALA A 177 15.37 -13.48 2.61
N ALA A 178 14.98 -12.75 1.55
CA ALA A 178 13.80 -11.88 1.56
C ALA A 178 12.54 -12.58 2.06
N ALA A 179 12.39 -13.90 1.84
CA ALA A 179 11.27 -14.67 2.38
C ALA A 179 11.25 -14.63 3.92
N ASN A 180 12.40 -14.83 4.56
CA ASN A 180 12.50 -14.71 6.02
C ASN A 180 12.33 -13.25 6.47
N ASP A 181 12.87 -12.30 5.72
CA ASP A 181 12.77 -10.88 6.06
C ASP A 181 11.31 -10.37 6.04
N GLY A 182 10.46 -10.93 5.17
CA GLY A 182 9.03 -10.66 5.22
C GLY A 182 8.41 -11.06 6.56
N TRP A 183 8.73 -12.26 7.07
CA TRP A 183 8.29 -12.72 8.40
C TRP A 183 8.93 -11.92 9.53
N LEU A 184 10.17 -11.51 9.38
CA LEU A 184 10.88 -10.67 10.35
C LEU A 184 10.19 -9.31 10.49
N MET A 185 9.82 -8.68 9.37
CA MET A 185 9.05 -7.43 9.37
C MET A 185 7.66 -7.62 9.97
N ASP A 186 6.98 -8.73 9.69
CA ASP A 186 5.68 -9.06 10.31
C ASP A 186 5.80 -9.23 11.83
N SER A 187 6.85 -9.92 12.31
CA SER A 187 7.13 -10.08 13.74
C SER A 187 7.40 -8.75 14.46
N CYS A 188 8.08 -7.80 13.78
CA CYS A 188 8.31 -6.46 14.32
C CYS A 188 7.01 -5.72 14.66
N ILE A 189 5.93 -5.93 13.88
CA ILE A 189 4.60 -5.36 14.14
C ILE A 189 4.13 -5.78 15.53
N TYR A 190 4.14 -7.08 15.83
CA TYR A 190 3.63 -7.60 17.09
C TYR A 190 4.51 -7.20 18.28
N THR A 191 5.82 -7.04 18.06
CA THR A 191 6.73 -6.48 19.07
C THR A 191 6.33 -5.04 19.44
N LEU A 192 6.08 -4.18 18.45
CA LEU A 192 5.63 -2.80 18.67
C LEU A 192 4.23 -2.74 19.30
N LEU A 193 3.30 -3.55 18.80
CA LEU A 193 1.94 -3.62 19.34
C LEU A 193 1.96 -4.05 20.80
N HIS A 194 2.74 -5.06 21.15
CA HIS A 194 2.89 -5.51 22.54
C HIS A 194 3.46 -4.40 23.42
N LYS A 195 4.55 -3.75 22.99
CA LYS A 195 5.22 -2.68 23.75
C LYS A 195 4.34 -1.46 24.00
N HIS A 196 3.62 -0.99 22.99
CA HIS A 196 2.90 0.29 23.06
C HIS A 196 1.42 0.15 23.40
N PHE A 197 0.84 -1.00 23.12
CA PHE A 197 -0.59 -1.25 23.30
C PHE A 197 -0.90 -2.39 24.24
N GLY A 198 0.06 -3.22 24.70
CA GLY A 198 -0.20 -4.44 25.47
C GLY A 198 -1.15 -4.28 26.66
N ASP A 199 -1.06 -3.17 27.38
CA ASP A 199 -1.93 -2.88 28.55
C ASP A 199 -3.23 -2.14 28.19
N LYS A 200 -3.47 -1.86 26.90
CA LYS A 200 -4.63 -1.12 26.42
C LYS A 200 -5.74 -2.07 26.00
N LYS A 201 -7.00 -1.68 26.27
CA LYS A 201 -8.21 -2.43 25.90
C LYS A 201 -8.28 -2.76 24.40
N CYS A 202 -7.75 -1.88 23.56
CA CYS A 202 -7.74 -2.03 22.10
C CYS A 202 -6.75 -3.07 21.58
N TYR A 203 -5.77 -3.51 22.38
CA TYR A 203 -4.67 -4.38 21.93
C TYR A 203 -5.15 -5.62 21.21
N ARG A 204 -6.02 -6.39 21.86
CA ARG A 204 -6.58 -7.63 21.31
C ARG A 204 -7.30 -7.38 19.98
N HIS A 205 -8.12 -6.34 19.92
CA HIS A 205 -8.87 -6.01 18.70
C HIS A 205 -7.94 -5.61 17.55
N ILE A 206 -6.89 -4.86 17.84
CA ILE A 206 -5.87 -4.49 16.86
C ILE A 206 -5.12 -5.73 16.37
N THR A 207 -4.65 -6.59 17.27
CA THR A 207 -3.93 -7.82 16.87
C THR A 207 -4.82 -8.77 16.07
N ASP A 208 -6.10 -8.89 16.46
CA ASP A 208 -7.08 -9.74 15.78
C ASP A 208 -7.34 -9.24 14.34
N VAL A 209 -7.42 -7.92 14.11
CA VAL A 209 -7.59 -7.39 12.75
C VAL A 209 -6.35 -7.57 11.90
N PHE A 210 -5.14 -7.38 12.42
CA PHE A 210 -3.92 -7.71 11.65
C PHE A 210 -3.92 -9.17 11.21
N ARG A 211 -4.31 -10.10 12.10
CA ARG A 211 -4.37 -11.53 11.78
C ARG A 211 -5.47 -11.87 10.76
N ASP A 212 -6.66 -11.31 10.92
CA ASP A 212 -7.78 -11.52 9.99
C ASP A 212 -7.43 -11.01 8.57
N ILE A 213 -6.85 -9.82 8.49
CA ILE A 213 -6.43 -9.23 7.21
C ILE A 213 -5.29 -10.04 6.58
N THR A 214 -4.32 -10.51 7.36
CA THR A 214 -3.27 -11.41 6.87
C THR A 214 -3.86 -12.69 6.29
N THR A 215 -4.85 -13.27 6.97
CA THR A 215 -5.55 -14.48 6.50
C THR A 215 -6.28 -14.22 5.19
N LYS A 216 -7.06 -13.12 5.10
CA LYS A 216 -7.77 -12.74 3.87
C LYS A 216 -6.80 -12.47 2.72
N ALA A 217 -5.71 -11.74 2.97
CA ALA A 217 -4.74 -11.37 1.95
C ALA A 217 -3.95 -12.57 1.43
N THR A 218 -3.56 -13.50 2.30
CA THR A 218 -2.88 -14.74 1.91
C THR A 218 -3.79 -15.68 1.12
N MET A 219 -5.08 -15.77 1.45
CA MET A 219 -6.06 -16.49 0.64
C MET A 219 -6.22 -15.84 -0.75
N GLY A 220 -6.33 -14.52 -0.81
CA GLY A 220 -6.38 -13.78 -2.07
C GLY A 220 -5.11 -13.96 -2.92
N GLN A 221 -3.94 -13.97 -2.29
CA GLN A 221 -2.67 -14.25 -2.94
C GLN A 221 -2.60 -15.67 -3.48
N ALA A 222 -3.10 -16.66 -2.73
CA ALA A 222 -3.15 -18.04 -3.19
C ALA A 222 -4.01 -18.16 -4.46
N LEU A 223 -5.16 -17.48 -4.51
CA LEU A 223 -6.00 -17.43 -5.71
C LEU A 223 -5.29 -16.79 -6.90
N ASP A 224 -4.53 -15.71 -6.68
CA ASP A 224 -3.74 -15.04 -7.70
C ASP A 224 -2.62 -15.95 -8.24
N MET A 225 -1.93 -16.68 -7.37
CA MET A 225 -0.91 -17.65 -7.77
C MET A 225 -1.49 -18.84 -8.53
N MET A 226 -2.72 -19.26 -8.23
CA MET A 226 -3.43 -20.30 -8.99
C MET A 226 -3.80 -19.87 -10.41
N CYS A 227 -3.72 -18.58 -10.74
CA CYS A 227 -3.85 -18.10 -12.12
C CYS A 227 -2.60 -18.33 -12.98
N LYS A 228 -1.54 -18.93 -12.42
CA LYS A 228 -0.30 -19.28 -13.13
C LYS A 228 -0.07 -20.81 -13.15
N ASN A 229 0.57 -21.30 -14.20
CA ASN A 229 1.09 -22.66 -14.30
C ASN A 229 2.38 -22.81 -13.49
N ARG A 230 2.88 -24.05 -13.35
CA ARG A 230 4.13 -24.32 -12.62
C ARG A 230 5.35 -23.65 -13.25
N ASP A 231 5.31 -23.44 -14.57
CA ASP A 231 6.34 -22.74 -15.35
C ASP A 231 6.16 -21.22 -15.34
N GLY A 232 5.16 -20.70 -14.61
CA GLY A 232 4.86 -19.27 -14.52
C GLY A 232 3.91 -18.75 -15.61
N THR A 233 3.56 -19.55 -16.62
CA THR A 233 2.67 -19.11 -17.71
C THR A 233 1.22 -18.87 -17.24
N PRO A 234 0.46 -17.93 -17.84
CA PRO A 234 -0.94 -17.70 -17.50
C PRO A 234 -1.84 -18.93 -17.67
N ARG A 235 -2.74 -19.18 -16.71
CA ARG A 235 -3.89 -20.09 -16.85
C ARG A 235 -5.12 -19.32 -17.31
N LEU A 236 -5.30 -19.20 -18.63
CA LEU A 236 -6.37 -18.37 -19.22
C LEU A 236 -7.79 -18.82 -18.82
N GLU A 237 -8.01 -20.10 -18.50
CA GLU A 237 -9.29 -20.60 -17.96
C GLU A 237 -9.72 -19.92 -16.64
N ASN A 238 -8.75 -19.43 -15.86
CA ASN A 238 -9.00 -18.70 -14.62
C ASN A 238 -9.20 -17.19 -14.85
N PHE A 239 -9.07 -16.69 -16.08
CA PHE A 239 -9.15 -15.26 -16.39
C PHE A 239 -10.60 -14.88 -16.65
N ASN A 240 -11.35 -14.72 -15.58
CA ASN A 240 -12.74 -14.27 -15.61
C ASN A 240 -13.01 -13.24 -14.50
N MET A 241 -14.10 -12.50 -14.65
CA MET A 241 -14.45 -11.41 -13.74
C MET A 241 -14.74 -11.89 -12.32
N ASP A 242 -15.26 -13.10 -12.14
CA ASP A 242 -15.54 -13.65 -10.81
C ASP A 242 -14.23 -13.95 -10.07
N ARG A 243 -13.25 -14.54 -10.76
CA ARG A 243 -11.90 -14.74 -10.23
C ARG A 243 -11.25 -13.41 -9.89
N TYR A 244 -11.26 -12.45 -10.82
CA TYR A 244 -10.70 -11.12 -10.60
C TYR A 244 -11.32 -10.42 -9.39
N ASN A 245 -12.66 -10.38 -9.31
CA ASN A 245 -13.38 -9.75 -8.21
C ASN A 245 -13.07 -10.44 -6.87
N THR A 246 -12.95 -11.77 -6.86
CA THR A 246 -12.59 -12.54 -5.66
C THR A 246 -11.16 -12.22 -5.22
N ILE A 247 -10.19 -12.24 -6.14
CA ILE A 247 -8.80 -11.85 -5.83
C ILE A 247 -8.79 -10.42 -5.27
N ALA A 248 -9.42 -9.46 -5.94
CA ALA A 248 -9.45 -8.06 -5.50
C ALA A 248 -10.11 -7.91 -4.11
N LYS A 249 -11.20 -8.63 -3.85
CA LYS A 249 -11.93 -8.62 -2.58
C LYS A 249 -11.12 -9.16 -1.42
N TYR A 250 -10.24 -10.14 -1.63
CA TYR A 250 -9.47 -10.77 -0.55
C TYR A 250 -8.02 -10.26 -0.46
N LYS A 251 -7.32 -10.17 -1.59
CA LYS A 251 -5.90 -9.74 -1.67
C LYS A 251 -5.74 -8.25 -1.39
N THR A 252 -6.59 -7.41 -1.99
CA THR A 252 -6.36 -5.96 -2.03
C THR A 252 -7.30 -5.17 -1.13
N GLY A 253 -8.61 -5.44 -1.17
CA GLY A 253 -9.61 -4.63 -0.49
C GLY A 253 -9.32 -4.44 1.00
N PRO A 254 -9.39 -5.52 1.80
CA PRO A 254 -9.21 -5.46 3.25
C PRO A 254 -7.83 -4.89 3.65
N ALA A 255 -6.79 -5.35 2.96
CA ALA A 255 -5.40 -4.97 3.16
C ALA A 255 -5.12 -3.47 2.93
N HIS A 256 -5.76 -2.89 1.91
CA HIS A 256 -5.44 -1.55 1.46
C HIS A 256 -6.22 -0.45 2.19
N THR A 257 -7.51 -0.68 2.42
CA THR A 257 -8.43 0.35 2.90
C THR A 257 -8.98 0.03 4.29
N TYR A 258 -9.35 -1.23 4.56
CA TYR A 258 -10.02 -1.57 5.81
C TYR A 258 -9.05 -1.65 6.99
N LEU A 259 -7.89 -2.29 6.85
CA LEU A 259 -6.88 -2.40 7.91
C LEU A 259 -6.52 -1.05 8.57
N PRO A 260 -6.13 0.02 7.83
CA PRO A 260 -5.84 1.31 8.45
C PRO A 260 -7.07 1.94 9.13
N VAL A 261 -8.26 1.77 8.56
CA VAL A 261 -9.49 2.34 9.16
C VAL A 261 -9.86 1.62 10.44
N ALA A 262 -9.89 0.28 10.40
CA ALA A 262 -10.24 -0.57 11.54
C ALA A 262 -9.27 -0.40 12.72
N THR A 263 -7.97 -0.31 12.44
CA THR A 263 -6.96 -0.06 13.49
C THR A 263 -7.18 1.30 14.17
N GLY A 264 -7.52 2.35 13.41
CA GLY A 264 -7.91 3.65 13.96
C GLY A 264 -9.20 3.59 14.80
N MET A 265 -10.24 2.90 14.32
CA MET A 265 -11.50 2.68 15.06
C MET A 265 -11.26 1.98 16.39
N TYR A 266 -10.51 0.88 16.38
CA TYR A 266 -10.23 0.11 17.58
C TYR A 266 -9.40 0.88 18.58
N PHE A 267 -8.46 1.70 18.12
CA PHE A 267 -7.68 2.56 19.00
C PHE A 267 -8.55 3.66 19.64
N ALA A 268 -9.54 4.18 18.92
CA ALA A 268 -10.57 5.09 19.44
C ALA A 268 -11.68 4.40 20.26
N ASN A 269 -11.47 3.15 20.68
CA ASN A 269 -12.40 2.33 21.45
C ASN A 269 -13.80 2.14 20.80
N ARG A 270 -13.88 2.17 19.47
CA ARG A 270 -15.10 1.86 18.71
C ARG A 270 -15.15 0.37 18.39
N TYR A 271 -15.93 -0.39 19.17
CA TYR A 271 -16.01 -1.85 19.08
C TYR A 271 -17.33 -2.38 18.54
N ASP A 272 -18.27 -1.50 18.18
CA ASP A 272 -19.60 -1.90 17.74
C ASP A 272 -19.53 -2.82 16.48
N PRO A 273 -20.08 -4.04 16.54
CA PRO A 273 -20.00 -4.97 15.42
C PRO A 273 -20.74 -4.51 14.16
N GLU A 274 -21.85 -3.77 14.29
CA GLU A 274 -22.66 -3.31 13.15
C GLU A 274 -21.98 -2.15 12.43
N GLU A 275 -21.48 -1.16 13.18
CA GLU A 275 -20.66 -0.07 12.66
C GLU A 275 -19.45 -0.63 11.90
N ARG A 276 -18.76 -1.60 12.50
CA ARG A 276 -17.60 -2.26 11.88
C ARG A 276 -17.97 -2.95 10.58
N GLN A 277 -19.07 -3.71 10.54
CA GLN A 277 -19.49 -4.39 9.33
C GLN A 277 -19.84 -3.39 8.21
N HIS A 278 -20.43 -2.25 8.56
CA HIS A 278 -20.70 -1.18 7.61
C HIS A 278 -19.42 -0.56 7.06
N VAL A 279 -18.45 -0.24 7.93
CA VAL A 279 -17.14 0.29 7.53
C VAL A 279 -16.37 -0.71 6.67
N GLU A 280 -16.36 -1.99 7.03
CA GLU A 280 -15.68 -3.04 6.27
C GLU A 280 -16.21 -3.12 4.83
N ARG A 281 -17.55 -3.13 4.65
CA ARG A 281 -18.18 -3.16 3.31
C ARG A 281 -17.71 -1.99 2.43
N ILE A 282 -17.80 -0.77 2.94
CA ILE A 282 -17.38 0.44 2.22
C ILE A 282 -15.89 0.39 1.87
N CYS A 283 -15.06 -0.03 2.84
CA CYS A 283 -13.62 -0.12 2.62
C CYS A 283 -13.29 -1.15 1.54
N ILE A 284 -13.91 -2.34 1.58
CA ILE A 284 -13.68 -3.38 0.57
C ILE A 284 -14.05 -2.88 -0.82
N ASP A 285 -15.21 -2.23 -0.99
CA ASP A 285 -15.62 -1.69 -2.29
C ASP A 285 -14.63 -0.64 -2.82
N LEU A 286 -14.15 0.25 -1.94
CA LEU A 286 -13.12 1.23 -2.28
C LEU A 286 -11.80 0.57 -2.68
N GLY A 287 -11.40 -0.48 -1.97
CA GLY A 287 -10.17 -1.20 -2.26
C GLY A 287 -10.26 -2.03 -3.55
N MET A 288 -11.43 -2.56 -3.88
CA MET A 288 -11.68 -3.20 -5.18
C MET A 288 -11.63 -2.18 -6.33
N PHE A 289 -12.18 -0.97 -6.11
CA PHE A 289 -12.04 0.13 -7.07
C PHE A 289 -10.57 0.53 -7.26
N TYR A 290 -9.82 0.65 -6.17
CA TYR A 290 -8.38 0.91 -6.21
C TYR A 290 -7.63 -0.16 -7.01
N GLN A 291 -7.94 -1.45 -6.82
CA GLN A 291 -7.33 -2.54 -7.57
C GLN A 291 -7.56 -2.39 -9.09
N LYS A 292 -8.77 -2.02 -9.51
CA LYS A 292 -9.08 -1.75 -10.93
C LYS A 292 -8.20 -0.63 -11.47
N GLN A 293 -8.10 0.48 -10.74
CA GLN A 293 -7.31 1.64 -11.16
C GLN A 293 -5.81 1.30 -11.30
N VAL A 294 -5.21 0.66 -10.29
CA VAL A 294 -3.79 0.27 -10.34
C VAL A 294 -3.53 -0.70 -11.49
N THR A 295 -4.48 -1.58 -11.78
CA THR A 295 -4.37 -2.53 -12.90
C THR A 295 -4.37 -1.80 -14.25
N VAL A 296 -5.28 -0.86 -14.47
CA VAL A 296 -5.33 -0.02 -15.68
C VAL A 296 -4.06 0.80 -15.83
N TRP A 297 -3.57 1.44 -14.76
CA TRP A 297 -2.33 2.22 -14.80
C TRP A 297 -1.11 1.37 -15.12
N SER A 298 -1.03 0.16 -14.54
CA SER A 298 0.05 -0.77 -14.84
C SER A 298 0.03 -1.18 -16.31
N TYR A 299 -1.15 -1.44 -16.88
CA TYR A 299 -1.29 -1.74 -18.30
C TYR A 299 -0.89 -0.56 -19.19
N GLN A 300 -1.40 0.64 -18.91
CA GLN A 300 -1.05 1.86 -19.67
C GLN A 300 0.45 2.17 -19.61
N PHE A 301 1.09 1.93 -18.46
CA PHE A 301 2.53 2.10 -18.29
C PHE A 301 3.34 1.07 -19.08
N ILE A 302 2.93 -0.21 -19.06
CA ILE A 302 3.54 -1.28 -19.86
C ILE A 302 3.44 -0.94 -21.35
N VAL A 303 2.24 -0.64 -21.86
CA VAL A 303 2.03 -0.26 -23.27
C VAL A 303 2.88 0.96 -23.67
N PHE A 304 3.04 1.93 -22.77
CA PHE A 304 3.90 3.08 -23.00
C PHE A 304 5.39 2.71 -23.06
N LEU A 305 5.88 1.84 -22.17
CA LEU A 305 7.25 1.33 -22.21
C LEU A 305 7.52 0.51 -23.48
N SER A 306 6.51 -0.26 -23.94
CA SER A 306 6.57 -1.00 -25.20
C SER A 306 6.73 -0.09 -26.40
N ALA A 307 6.09 1.07 -26.34
CA ALA A 307 6.11 2.08 -27.41
C ALA A 307 7.44 2.87 -27.49
N ILE A 308 8.34 2.72 -26.52
CA ILE A 308 9.64 3.43 -26.49
C ILE A 308 10.85 2.48 -26.55
N ASP A 309 10.68 1.27 -27.08
CA ASP A 309 11.73 0.24 -27.23
C ASP A 309 12.57 0.00 -25.96
N THR A 310 11.95 0.14 -24.79
CA THR A 310 12.57 -0.28 -23.53
C THR A 310 12.21 -1.76 -23.32
N PRO A 311 13.16 -2.66 -23.01
CA PRO A 311 12.86 -4.07 -22.79
C PRO A 311 11.74 -4.19 -21.75
N LEU A 312 10.62 -4.77 -22.19
CA LEU A 312 9.42 -4.93 -21.37
C LEU A 312 9.59 -6.09 -20.41
N ILE A 313 9.26 -5.82 -19.16
CA ILE A 313 8.94 -6.83 -18.16
C ILE A 313 7.54 -7.36 -18.49
N GLN A 314 7.44 -8.58 -19.04
CA GLN A 314 6.17 -9.31 -19.14
C GLN A 314 5.68 -9.63 -17.73
N ARG A 315 4.65 -8.91 -17.27
CA ARG A 315 3.93 -9.24 -16.04
C ARG A 315 2.64 -9.97 -16.38
N ASP A 316 2.71 -11.29 -16.30
CA ASP A 316 1.65 -12.25 -16.57
C ASP A 316 0.83 -12.48 -15.28
N SER A 317 -0.12 -11.59 -15.03
CA SER A 317 -1.07 -11.69 -13.90
C SER A 317 -2.49 -11.45 -14.42
N THR A 318 -3.50 -11.98 -13.74
CA THR A 318 -4.91 -11.70 -14.07
C THR A 318 -5.17 -10.22 -13.86
N LYS A 319 -5.35 -9.49 -14.97
CA LYS A 319 -5.61 -8.05 -14.96
C LYS A 319 -7.07 -7.79 -15.34
N TRP A 320 -7.57 -6.63 -14.92
CA TRP A 320 -8.91 -6.17 -15.25
C TRP A 320 -9.07 -5.83 -16.75
N VAL A 321 -7.99 -5.33 -17.36
CA VAL A 321 -7.85 -5.13 -18.80
C VAL A 321 -7.48 -6.47 -19.42
#